data_AF-A0A8S4A4U8-F1
#
_entry.id   AF-A0A8S4A4U8-F1
#
_cell.length_a   1.000
_cell.length_b   1.000
_cell.length_c   1.000
_cell.angle_alpha   90.00
_cell.angle_beta   90.00
_cell.angle_gamma   90.00
#
_symmetry.space_group_name_H-M   'P 1'
#
loop_
_entity.id
_entity.type
_entity.pdbx_description
1 polymer ?
#
loop_
_entity_poly.entity_id
_entity_poly.type
_entity_poly.pdbx_seq_one_letter_code
_entity_poly.pdbx_strand_id
1 'polypeptide(L)' 'SGLCGGVLNSDSGVITSPGHPNEYPHGVNCTWYINVTPGLVIRLTFHMFSFENPTENTCVYDYVDIYDNSTMAEESRLG' A
#
# COMPACT_ATOMS: atom_id res chain seq x y z
N SER A 1 -9.35 -16.63 5.77
CA SER A 1 -8.24 -16.44 4.81
C SER A 1 -8.14 -14.97 4.44
N GLY A 2 -7.11 -14.20 4.72
CA GLY A 2 -6.06 -14.18 5.74
C GLY A 2 -5.84 -12.67 6.02
N LEU A 3 -5.76 -12.27 7.29
CA LEU A 3 -5.72 -10.86 7.69
C LEU A 3 -4.46 -10.19 7.07
N CYS A 4 -4.67 -9.20 6.21
CA CYS A 4 -3.62 -8.34 5.68
C CYS A 4 -3.75 -6.94 6.26
N GLY A 5 -2.70 -6.13 6.08
CA GLY A 5 -2.61 -4.83 6.73
C GLY A 5 -1.99 -4.91 8.13
N GLY A 6 -2.07 -3.79 8.85
CA GLY A 6 -1.52 -3.66 10.20
C GLY A 6 -0.64 -2.43 10.37
N VAL A 7 0.05 -2.35 11.51
CA VAL A 7 0.95 -1.25 11.84
C VAL A 7 2.39 -1.74 11.76
N LEU A 8 3.22 -1.04 10.99
CA LEU A 8 4.65 -1.30 10.84
C LEU A 8 5.41 -0.20 11.58
N ASN A 9 6.21 -0.60 12.58
CA ASN A 9 7.00 0.33 13.41
C ASN A 9 8.51 0.06 13.31
N SER A 10 8.92 -0.86 12.43
CA SER A 10 10.33 -1.21 12.23
C SER A 10 11.00 -0.21 11.27
N ASP A 11 12.31 0.02 11.43
CA ASP A 11 13.10 0.91 10.57
C ASP A 11 13.13 0.47 9.09
N SER A 12 12.85 -0.80 8.83
CA SER A 12 12.68 -1.34 7.48
C SER A 12 11.76 -2.57 7.50
N GLY A 13 11.23 -2.92 6.33
CA GLY A 13 10.36 -4.08 6.16
C GLY A 13 9.92 -4.27 4.72
N VAL A 14 9.13 -5.32 4.49
CA VAL A 14 8.54 -5.65 3.19
C VAL A 14 7.03 -5.80 3.35
N ILE A 15 6.28 -5.13 2.46
CA ILE A 15 4.84 -5.31 2.32
C ILE A 15 4.59 -6.17 1.09
N THR A 16 3.71 -7.16 1.21
CA THR A 16 3.30 -8.01 0.09
C THR A 16 1.79 -8.13 0.05
N SER A 17 1.24 -8.34 -1.16
CA SER A 17 -0.16 -8.72 -1.31
C SER A 17 -0.42 -10.08 -0.65
N PRO A 18 -1.64 -10.34 -0.15
CA PRO A 18 -1.99 -11.66 0.35
C PRO A 18 -1.78 -12.70 -0.75
N GLY A 19 -1.07 -13.80 -0.45
CA GLY A 19 -0.82 -14.87 -1.42
C GLY A 19 0.42 -14.69 -2.30
N HIS A 20 1.11 -13.54 -2.25
CA HIS A 20 2.37 -13.31 -2.95
C HIS A 20 3.38 -14.47 -2.70
N PRO A 21 4.08 -14.99 -3.72
CA PRO A 21 4.20 -14.46 -5.09
C PRO A 21 3.09 -14.89 -6.07
N ASN A 22 2.07 -15.59 -5.60
CA ASN A 22 0.92 -15.95 -6.43
C ASN A 22 -0.09 -14.79 -6.53
N GLU A 23 -1.16 -15.01 -7.30
CA GLU A 23 -2.25 -14.03 -7.43
C GLU A 23 -2.90 -13.69 -6.09
N TYR A 24 -3.26 -12.42 -5.93
CA TYR A 24 -4.00 -11.96 -4.76
C TYR A 24 -5.46 -12.46 -4.82
N PRO A 25 -6.08 -12.80 -3.68
CA PRO A 25 -7.50 -13.16 -3.66
C PRO A 25 -8.39 -11.99 -4.08
N HIS A 26 -9.54 -12.29 -4.68
CA HIS A 26 -10.54 -11.27 -4.99
C HIS A 26 -11.10 -10.60 -3.73
N GLY A 27 -11.45 -9.31 -3.85
CA GLY A 27 -12.15 -8.56 -2.82
C GLY A 27 -11.32 -8.29 -1.56
N VAL A 28 -9.99 -8.37 -1.64
CA VAL A 28 -9.10 -8.01 -0.54
C VAL A 28 -9.05 -6.49 -0.40
N ASN A 29 -9.17 -6.02 0.85
CA ASN A 29 -8.97 -4.62 1.20
C ASN A 29 -8.01 -4.57 2.39
N CYS A 30 -6.78 -4.12 2.12
CA CYS A 30 -5.68 -4.14 3.07
C CYS A 30 -5.24 -2.70 3.36
N THR A 31 -4.96 -2.38 4.61
CA THR A 31 -4.42 -1.08 5.01
C THR A 31 -3.21 -1.28 5.90
N TRP A 32 -2.07 -0.70 5.49
CA TRP A 32 -0.85 -0.70 6.28
C TRP A 32 -0.54 0.73 6.76
N TYR A 33 -0.34 0.89 8.07
CA TYR A 33 0.13 2.14 8.67
C TYR A 33 1.61 2.02 8.96
N ILE A 34 2.41 2.89 8.36
CA ILE A 34 3.87 2.90 8.54
C ILE A 34 4.21 4.05 9.48
N ASN A 35 4.67 3.71 10.68
CA ASN A 35 5.09 4.67 11.69
C ASN A 35 6.61 4.71 11.76
N VAL A 36 7.17 5.91 11.71
CA VAL A 36 8.60 6.16 11.90
C VAL A 36 8.80 7.21 12.98
N THR A 37 9.98 7.18 13.61
CA THR A 37 10.37 8.19 14.60
C THR A 37 10.34 9.59 13.96
N PRO A 38 9.83 10.62 14.67
CA PRO A 38 9.83 11.99 14.16
C PRO A 38 11.21 12.44 13.66
N GLY A 39 11.24 13.13 12.51
CA GLY A 39 12.47 13.57 11.86
C GLY A 39 13.06 12.57 10.86
N LEU A 40 12.50 11.35 10.76
CA LEU A 40 12.82 10.39 9.70
C LEU A 40 11.81 10.49 8.55
N VAL A 41 12.24 10.08 7.36
CA VAL A 41 11.40 10.00 6.15
C VAL A 41 11.22 8.55 5.72
N ILE A 42 10.04 8.23 5.20
CA ILE A 42 9.74 6.91 4.65
C ILE A 42 10.19 6.88 3.19
N ARG A 43 11.01 5.88 2.82
CA ARG A 43 11.32 5.56 1.42
C ARG A 43 10.59 4.29 1.01
N LEU A 44 9.55 4.43 0.20
CA LEU A 44 8.81 3.31 -0.37
C LEU A 44 9.37 2.94 -1.76
N THR A 45 9.45 1.65 -2.08
CA THR A 45 9.90 1.17 -3.39
C THR A 45 9.07 -0.04 -3.80
N PHE A 46 8.47 0.01 -4.99
CA PHE A 46 7.78 -1.14 -5.57
C PHE A 46 8.80 -2.03 -6.30
N HIS A 47 9.02 -3.22 -5.76
CA HIS A 47 9.87 -4.23 -6.41
C HIS A 47 9.11 -5.08 -7.44
N MET A 48 7.82 -5.31 -7.20
CA MET A 48 6.91 -5.99 -8.09
C MET A 48 5.54 -5.31 -7.96
N PHE A 49 4.89 -5.04 -9.09
CA PHE A 49 3.60 -4.36 -9.14
C PHE A 49 2.83 -4.85 -10.36
N SER A 50 1.72 -5.55 -10.13
CA SER A 50 0.89 -6.16 -11.18
C SER A 50 -0.54 -6.29 -10.67
N PHE A 51 -1.50 -5.83 -11.48
CA PHE A 51 -2.93 -5.83 -11.20
C PHE A 51 -3.72 -6.33 -12.42
N GLU A 52 -5.03 -6.54 -12.21
CA GLU A 52 -5.98 -6.71 -13.29
C GLU A 52 -5.86 -5.56 -14.31
N ASN A 53 -5.86 -5.91 -15.61
CA ASN A 53 -5.80 -4.91 -16.66
C ASN A 53 -7.07 -4.05 -16.64
N PRO A 54 -6.96 -2.72 -16.50
CA PRO A 54 -8.14 -1.88 -16.49
C PRO A 54 -8.76 -1.81 -17.88
N THR A 55 -10.08 -1.64 -17.94
CA THR A 55 -10.81 -1.40 -19.20
C THR A 55 -10.68 0.03 -19.71
N GLU A 56 -10.23 0.95 -18.86
CA GLU A 56 -10.00 2.37 -19.14
C GLU A 56 -8.63 2.82 -18.61
N ASN A 57 -8.25 4.09 -18.82
CA ASN A 57 -7.05 4.68 -18.20
C ASN A 57 -7.20 4.95 -16.69
N THR A 58 -8.14 4.28 -16.03
CA THR A 58 -8.47 4.41 -14.62
C THR A 58 -8.35 3.03 -13.95
N CYS A 59 -7.68 2.97 -12.79
CA CYS A 59 -7.53 1.72 -12.03
C CYS A 59 -8.80 1.45 -11.21
N VAL A 60 -9.92 1.19 -11.89
CA VAL A 60 -11.24 1.00 -11.26
C VAL A 60 -11.46 -0.38 -10.64
N TYR A 61 -10.66 -1.37 -11.05
CA TYR A 61 -10.74 -2.74 -10.52
C TYR A 61 -9.86 -2.91 -9.29
N ASP A 62 -8.55 -2.81 -9.49
CA ASP A 62 -7.55 -2.97 -8.44
C ASP A 62 -6.58 -1.79 -8.45
N TYR A 63 -6.22 -1.33 -7.26
CA TYR A 63 -5.31 -0.21 -7.08
C TYR A 63 -4.61 -0.27 -5.71
N VAL A 64 -3.58 0.54 -5.56
CA VAL A 64 -2.94 0.85 -4.28
C VAL A 64 -2.93 2.36 -4.17
N ASP A 65 -3.57 2.89 -3.13
CA ASP A 65 -3.45 4.30 -2.76
C ASP A 65 -2.37 4.46 -1.68
N ILE A 66 -1.55 5.48 -1.80
CA ILE A 66 -0.54 5.89 -0.83
C ILE A 66 -0.95 7.22 -0.23
N TYR A 67 -1.00 7.29 1.10
CA TYR A 67 -1.34 8.51 1.82
C TYR A 67 -0.18 8.99 2.69
N ASP A 68 0.12 10.29 2.64
CA ASP A 68 0.95 11.01 3.59
C ASP A 68 0.07 11.71 4.64
N ASN A 69 -0.12 11.03 5.76
CA ASN A 69 -0.89 11.56 6.88
C ASN A 69 -0.05 12.44 7.84
N SER A 70 1.18 12.81 7.46
CA SER A 70 2.05 13.71 8.24
C SER A 70 1.81 15.19 7.93
N THR A 71 1.19 15.49 6.79
CA THR A 71 0.86 16.86 6.38
C THR A 71 -0.58 17.21 6.77
N MET A 72 -0.76 18.37 7.41
CA MET A 72 -2.10 18.88 7.80
C MET A 72 -2.94 19.38 6.61
N ALA A 73 -2.65 18.93 5.38
CA ALA A 73 -3.31 19.38 4.16
C ALA A 73 -4.40 18.39 3.74
N GLU A 74 -5.50 18.92 3.18
CA GLU A 74 -6.70 18.16 2.75
C GLU A 74 -6.49 17.24 1.53
N GLU A 75 -5.27 17.15 1.00
CA GLU A 75 -4.89 16.23 -0.07
C GLU A 75 -3.72 15.34 0.36
N SER A 76 -4.01 14.40 1.26
CA SER A 76 -3.03 13.46 1.79
C SER A 76 -2.73 12.29 0.83
N ARG A 77 -3.36 12.19 -0.35
CA ARG A 77 -3.08 11.11 -1.31
C ARG A 77 -1.91 11.46 -2.21
N LEU A 78 -0.85 10.67 -2.17
CA LEU A 78 0.35 10.83 -3.00
C LEU A 78 0.22 10.16 -4.38
N GLY A 79 -0.61 9.13 -4.50
CA GLY A 79 -0.81 8.38 -5.73
C GLY A 79 -1.47 7.04 -5.49
#